data_AF-A0AAX6NDH1-F1
#
_entry.id   AF-A0AAX6NDH1-F1
#
_cell.length_a   1.000
_cell.length_b   1.000
_cell.length_c   1.000
_cell.angle_alpha   90.00
_cell.angle_beta   90.00
_cell.angle_gamma   90.00
#
_symmetry.space_group_name_H-M   'P 1'
#
loop_
_entity.id
_entity.type
_entity.pdbx_description
1 polymer ?
#
loop_
_entity_poly.entity_id
_entity_poly.type
_entity_poly.pdbx_seq_one_letter_code
_entity_poly.pdbx_strand_id
1 'polypeptide(L)'
;MFPTRKERHKNASYINWPSTMFLFGVYWCIYFFTPTARKGIWAVLLTGVIAACLTALFDRFKMPVTLKWLLSTVICIIGIIISAYSLNQI
;
A
#
# COMPACT_ATOMS: atom_id res chain seq x y z
N MET A 1 7.54 33.31 -19.36
CA MET A 1 8.66 32.36 -19.53
C MET A 1 8.08 30.96 -19.55
N PHE A 2 8.06 30.29 -20.71
CA PHE A 2 7.49 28.94 -20.82
C PHE A 2 8.48 27.91 -20.24
N PRO A 3 8.02 26.94 -19.43
CA PRO A 3 8.90 25.97 -18.82
C PRO A 3 9.59 25.11 -19.88
N THR A 4 10.89 24.87 -19.69
CA THR A 4 11.71 24.10 -20.62
C THR A 4 11.35 22.62 -20.56
N ARG A 5 11.36 21.94 -21.72
CA ARG A 5 10.95 20.53 -21.92
C ARG A 5 11.59 19.54 -20.93
N LYS A 6 12.76 19.86 -20.38
CA LYS A 6 13.49 19.03 -19.41
C LYS A 6 12.85 19.02 -18.01
N GLU A 7 12.17 20.09 -17.61
CA GLU A 7 11.46 20.14 -16.31
C GLU A 7 10.14 19.35 -16.34
N ARG A 8 9.47 19.30 -17.51
CA ARG A 8 8.24 18.50 -17.70
C ARG A 8 8.45 17.01 -17.49
N HIS A 9 9.61 16.48 -17.88
CA HIS A 9 9.95 15.07 -17.68
C HIS A 9 10.46 14.76 -16.28
N LYS A 10 10.90 15.76 -15.51
CA LYS A 10 11.28 15.56 -14.10
C LYS A 10 10.06 15.42 -13.18
N ASN A 11 8.94 16.04 -13.56
CA ASN A 11 7.62 15.88 -12.96
C ASN A 11 6.77 14.76 -13.59
N ALA A 12 7.31 14.02 -14.56
CA ALA A 12 6.66 12.83 -15.09
C ALA A 12 6.80 11.70 -14.05
N SER A 13 5.94 11.76 -13.04
CA SER A 13 5.48 10.62 -12.26
C SER A 13 6.61 9.67 -11.83
N TYR A 14 7.45 10.10 -10.88
CA TYR A 14 8.22 9.12 -10.10
C TYR A 14 7.22 8.38 -9.20
N ILE A 15 6.53 7.41 -9.80
CA ILE A 15 5.63 6.50 -9.08
C ILE A 15 6.55 5.66 -8.20
N ASN A 16 6.46 5.86 -6.90
CA ASN A 16 7.10 5.00 -5.91
C ASN A 16 6.43 3.61 -5.95
N TRP A 17 6.74 2.81 -6.97
CA TRP A 17 6.32 1.41 -7.11
C TRP A 17 6.37 0.59 -5.82
N PRO A 18 7.46 0.62 -5.02
CA PRO A 18 7.50 -0.11 -3.76
C PRO A 18 6.45 0.37 -2.75
N SER A 19 6.16 1.68 -2.72
CA SER A 19 5.19 2.27 -1.82
C SER A 19 3.75 1.99 -2.27
N THR A 20 3.49 1.93 -3.58
CA THR A 20 2.20 1.49 -4.11
C THR A 20 1.94 0.01 -3.81
N MET A 21 2.94 -0.86 -3.98
CA MET A 21 2.83 -2.27 -3.57
C MET A 21 2.60 -2.40 -2.06
N PHE A 22 3.27 -1.57 -1.25
CA PHE A 22 3.12 -1.58 0.20
C PHE A 22 1.70 -1.18 0.61
N LEU A 23 1.18 -0.10 0.02
CA LEU A 23 -0.19 0.36 0.24
C LEU A 23 -1.20 -0.73 -0.08
N PHE A 24 -1.02 -1.40 -1.22
CA PHE A 24 -1.88 -2.50 -1.64
C PHE A 24 -1.84 -3.67 -0.65
N GLY A 25 -0.65 -4.12 -0.25
CA GLY A 25 -0.49 -5.20 0.72
C GLY A 25 -1.10 -4.88 2.09
N VAL A 26 -0.84 -3.68 2.62
CA VAL A 26 -1.41 -3.23 3.90
C VAL A 26 -2.93 -3.15 3.82
N TYR A 27 -3.47 -2.55 2.77
CA TYR A 27 -4.92 -2.48 2.57
C TYR A 27 -5.54 -3.86 2.51
N TRP A 28 -4.92 -4.80 1.78
CA TRP A 28 -5.39 -6.18 1.66
C TRP A 28 -5.42 -6.89 3.01
N CYS A 29 -4.35 -6.79 3.80
CA CYS A 29 -4.28 -7.35 5.15
C CYS A 29 -5.40 -6.84 6.05
N ILE A 30 -5.60 -5.52 6.11
CA ILE A 30 -6.62 -4.91 6.98
C ILE A 30 -8.03 -5.29 6.51
N TYR A 31 -8.25 -5.34 5.19
CA TYR A 31 -9.53 -5.69 4.61
C TYR A 31 -9.96 -7.13 4.91
N PHE A 32 -9.03 -8.10 4.81
CA PHE A 32 -9.32 -9.49 5.14
C PHE A 32 -9.41 -9.74 6.66
N PHE A 33 -8.68 -8.98 7.47
CA PHE A 33 -8.80 -9.06 8.92
C PHE A 33 -10.14 -8.52 9.44
N THR A 34 -10.73 -7.55 8.73
CA THR A 34 -12.03 -6.98 9.13
C THR A 34 -13.15 -8.00 8.86
N PRO A 35 -13.92 -8.44 9.89
CA PRO A 35 -15.00 -9.40 9.70
C PRO A 35 -16.11 -8.82 8.80
N THR A 36 -16.68 -9.64 7.92
CA THR A 36 -17.72 -9.26 6.94
C THR A 36 -18.92 -8.57 7.58
N ALA A 37 -19.32 -8.95 8.79
CA ALA A 37 -20.40 -8.31 9.54
C ALA A 37 -20.15 -6.83 9.89
N ARG A 38 -18.89 -6.37 9.84
CA ARG A 38 -18.48 -4.97 10.08
C ARG A 38 -17.96 -4.26 8.83
N LYS A 39 -18.00 -4.91 7.66
CA LYS A 39 -17.60 -4.30 6.38
C LYS A 39 -18.69 -3.37 5.85
N GLY A 40 -18.85 -2.24 6.53
CA GLY A 40 -19.61 -1.10 6.00
C GLY A 40 -18.72 -0.16 5.17
N ILE A 41 -19.34 0.75 4.41
CA ILE A 41 -18.64 1.80 3.65
C ILE A 41 -17.65 2.58 4.53
N TRP A 42 -18.03 2.90 5.76
CA TRP A 42 -17.19 3.60 6.74
C TRP A 42 -15.96 2.79 7.15
N ALA A 43 -16.10 1.47 7.33
CA ALA A 43 -14.98 0.61 7.65
C ALA A 43 -13.98 0.57 6.48
N VAL A 44 -14.47 0.45 5.25
CA VAL A 44 -13.61 0.45 4.05
C VAL A 44 -12.88 1.78 3.88
N LEU A 45 -13.55 2.91 4.08
CA LEU A 45 -12.89 4.23 4.07
C LEU A 45 -11.80 4.33 5.14
N LEU A 46 -12.09 3.91 6.37
CA LEU A 46 -11.08 3.91 7.45
C LEU A 46 -9.87 3.03 7.11
N THR A 47 -10.08 1.84 6.54
CA THR A 47 -8.97 0.97 6.11
C THR A 47 -8.10 1.63 5.04
N GLY A 48 -8.70 2.37 4.10
CA GLY A 48 -7.98 3.13 3.08
C GLY A 48 -7.15 4.27 3.67
N VAL A 49 -7.74 5.05 4.60
CA VAL A 49 -7.05 6.15 5.30
C VAL A 49 -5.86 5.62 6.11
N ILE A 50 -6.05 4.52 6.85
CA ILE A 50 -5.00 3.89 7.65
C ILE A 50 -3.86 3.39 6.75
N ALA A 51 -4.19 2.70 5.65
CA ALA A 51 -3.20 2.21 4.70
C ALA A 51 -2.41 3.36 4.05
N ALA A 52 -3.07 4.46 3.67
CA ALA A 52 -2.42 5.65 3.14
C ALA A 52 -1.51 6.32 4.18
N CYS A 53 -1.94 6.41 5.44
CA CYS A 53 -1.14 6.98 6.52
C CYS A 53 0.13 6.16 6.81
N LEU A 54 0.00 4.82 6.86
CA LEU A 54 1.13 3.90 7.00
C LEU A 54 2.11 4.01 5.83
N THR A 55 1.58 4.12 4.60
CA THR A 55 2.40 4.29 3.40
C THR A 55 3.14 5.63 3.41
N ALA A 56 2.50 6.71 3.85
CA ALA A 56 3.14 8.02 4.00
C ALA A 56 4.25 8.01 5.05
N LEU A 57 4.05 7.31 6.17
CA LEU A 57 5.08 7.05 7.17
C LEU A 57 6.26 6.29 6.57
N PHE A 58 5.98 5.22 5.82
CA PHE A 58 6.98 4.41 5.14
C PHE A 58 7.80 5.20 4.11
N ASP A 59 7.16 6.14 3.40
CA ASP A 59 7.84 7.03 2.47
C ASP A 59 8.74 8.05 3.16
N ARG A 60 8.33 8.56 4.33
CA ARG A 60 9.15 9.46 5.15
C ARG A 60 10.40 8.79 5.72
N PHE A 61 10.38 7.47 5.91
CA PHE A 61 11.57 6.75 6.34
C PHE A 61 12.63 6.74 5.23
N LYS A 62 13.80 7.30 5.54
CA LYS A 62 15.01 7.23 4.68
C LYS A 62 15.65 5.85 4.77
N MET A 63 14.97 4.85 4.22
CA MET A 63 15.46 3.48 4.07
C MET A 63 16.00 3.25 2.65
N PRO A 64 17.00 2.36 2.48
CA PRO A 64 17.46 1.97 1.16
C PRO A 64 16.33 1.30 0.37
N VAL A 65 16.34 1.51 -0.95
CA VAL A 65 15.28 1.06 -1.87
C VAL A 65 15.08 -0.47 -1.79
N THR A 66 16.15 -1.23 -1.61
CA THR A 66 16.11 -2.69 -1.42
C THR A 66 15.31 -3.09 -0.19
N LEU A 67 15.50 -2.41 0.93
CA LEU A 67 14.76 -2.66 2.17
C LEU A 67 13.28 -2.29 2.02
N LYS A 68 12.99 -1.22 1.27
CA LYS A 68 11.60 -0.84 0.98
C LYS A 68 10.88 -1.91 0.16
N TRP A 69 11.55 -2.46 -0.85
CA TRP A 69 11.04 -3.59 -1.62
C TRP A 69 10.84 -4.85 -0.78
N LEU A 70 11.77 -5.14 0.13
CA LEU A 70 11.69 -6.29 1.02
C LEU A 70 10.49 -6.18 1.98
N LEU A 71 10.28 -5.02 2.60
CA LEU A 71 9.10 -4.80 3.45
C LEU A 71 7.79 -4.91 2.65
N SER A 72 7.75 -4.30 1.47
CA SER A 72 6.58 -4.32 0.60
C SER A 72 6.20 -5.74 0.17
N THR A 73 7.19 -6.55 -0.23
CA THR A 73 6.99 -7.96 -0.60
C THR A 73 6.56 -8.81 0.59
N VAL A 74 7.17 -8.65 1.76
CA VAL A 74 6.77 -9.39 2.98
C VAL A 74 5.31 -9.12 3.34
N ILE A 75 4.86 -7.87 3.29
CA ILE A 75 3.47 -7.51 3.61
C ILE A 75 2.50 -8.07 2.57
N CYS A 76 2.84 -8.05 1.28
CA CYS A 76 2.05 -8.70 0.25
C CYS A 76 1.93 -10.22 0.48
N ILE A 77 3.01 -10.90 0.84
CA ILE A 77 3.00 -12.33 1.15
C ILE A 77 2.07 -12.62 2.34
N ILE A 78 2.17 -11.81 3.41
CA ILE A 78 1.27 -11.91 4.56
C ILE A 78 -0.19 -11.75 4.13
N GLY A 79 -0.49 -10.76 3.29
CA GLY A 79 -1.84 -10.53 2.75
C GLY A 79 -2.37 -11.71 1.95
N ILE A 80 -1.53 -12.34 1.13
CA ILE A 80 -1.87 -13.55 0.36
C ILE A 80 -2.15 -14.72 1.30
N ILE A 81 -1.30 -14.93 2.32
CA ILE A 81 -1.48 -16.00 3.31
C ILE A 81 -2.82 -15.82 4.04
N ILE A 82 -3.10 -14.62 4.55
CA ILE A 82 -4.36 -14.31 5.23
C ILE A 82 -5.56 -14.56 4.30
N SER A 83 -5.46 -14.16 3.03
CA SER A 83 -6.50 -14.40 2.04
C SER A 83 -6.74 -15.89 1.81
N ALA A 84 -5.68 -16.69 1.69
CA ALA A 84 -5.76 -18.15 1.54
C ALA A 84 -6.40 -18.82 2.78
N TYR A 85 -6.04 -18.38 3.99
CA TYR A 85 -6.69 -18.85 5.23
C TYR A 85 -8.18 -18.50 5.28
N SER A 86 -8.53 -17.27 4.89
CA SER A 86 -9.93 -16.84 4.86
C SER A 86 -10.76 -17.60 3.84
N LEU A 87 -10.16 -18.05 2.72
CA LEU A 87 -10.81 -18.86 1.70
C LEU A 87 -10.97 -20.32 2.14
N ASN A 88 -9.97 -20.89 2.83
CA ASN A 88 -10.02 -22.27 3.33
C ASN A 88 -10.95 -22.48 4.54
N GLN A 89 -11.42 -21.41 5.19
CA GLN A 89 -12.40 -21.49 6.28
C GLN A 89 -13.87 -21.41 5.81
N ILE A 90 -14.10 -21.23 4.51
CA ILE A 90 -15.43 -21.28 3.87
C ILE A 90 -15.66 -22.71 3.35
#